data_AF-A0A0N7F2H5-F1
#
_entry.id   AF-A0A0N7F2H5-F1
#
_cell.length_a   1.000
_cell.length_b   1.000
_cell.length_c   1.000
_cell.angle_alpha   90.00
_cell.angle_beta   90.00
_cell.angle_gamma   90.00
#
_symmetry.space_group_name_H-M   'P 1'
#
loop_
_entity.id
_entity.type
_entity.pdbx_description
1 polymer ?
#
loop_
_entity_poly.entity_id
_entity_poly.type
_entity_poly.pdbx_seq_one_letter_code
_entity_poly.pdbx_strand_id
1 'polypeptide(L)'
;MMTTIWPIPGPEAAAQDVVGSLRTQAASLTVFADALADSDSAGAAALHEEALRLRCQAAVIEGLAELHDELTLQLSALDEPTTILRWLA
;
A
#
# COMPACT_ATOMS: atom_id res chain seq x y z
N MET A 1 -9.42 24.23 7.50
CA MET A 1 -8.86 22.88 7.26
C MET A 1 -9.96 22.01 6.67
N MET A 2 -9.90 21.68 5.39
CA MET A 2 -10.76 20.65 4.81
C MET A 2 -10.09 19.30 5.08
N THR A 3 -10.56 18.60 6.11
CA THR A 3 -10.14 17.22 6.37
C THR A 3 -10.96 16.33 5.43
N THR A 4 -10.46 16.10 4.23
CA THR A 4 -11.00 15.05 3.37
C THR A 4 -10.60 13.73 4.01
N ILE A 5 -11.48 13.16 4.83
CA ILE A 5 -11.23 11.87 5.49
C ILE A 5 -11.43 10.80 4.42
N TRP A 6 -10.34 10.43 3.74
CA TRP A 6 -10.37 9.28 2.84
C TRP A 6 -10.55 8.02 3.71
N PRO A 7 -11.45 7.10 3.34
CA PRO A 7 -11.62 5.88 4.11
C PRO A 7 -10.30 5.11 4.16
N ILE A 8 -9.73 5.03 5.37
CA ILE A 8 -8.58 4.18 5.67
C ILE A 8 -9.15 2.77 5.79
N PRO A 9 -8.68 1.80 4.98
CA PRO A 9 -9.14 0.43 5.08
C PRO A 9 -8.85 -0.12 6.48
N GLY A 10 -9.77 -0.94 7.00
CA GLY A 10 -9.64 -1.54 8.33
C GLY A 10 -8.44 -2.50 8.44
N PRO A 11 -8.12 -2.97 9.66
CA PRO A 11 -6.96 -3.82 9.91
C PRO A 11 -6.99 -5.18 9.19
N GLU A 12 -8.17 -5.61 8.71
CA GLU A 12 -8.35 -6.86 7.94
C GLU A 12 -8.43 -6.62 6.42
N ALA A 13 -8.20 -5.40 5.94
CA ALA A 13 -8.26 -5.10 4.53
C ALA A 13 -7.13 -5.79 3.75
N ALA A 14 -7.44 -6.22 2.53
CA ALA A 14 -6.43 -6.78 1.65
C ALA A 14 -5.35 -5.73 1.33
N ALA A 15 -4.10 -6.15 1.18
CA ALA A 15 -2.98 -5.26 0.90
C ALA A 15 -3.24 -4.35 -0.31
N GLN A 16 -3.87 -4.89 -1.35
CA GLN A 16 -4.28 -4.16 -2.56
C GLN A 16 -5.24 -2.99 -2.27
N ASP A 17 -6.17 -3.14 -1.31
CA ASP A 17 -7.13 -2.10 -0.95
C ASP A 17 -6.45 -0.97 -0.17
N VAL A 18 -5.52 -1.33 0.73
CA VAL A 18 -4.68 -0.38 1.46
C VAL A 18 -3.81 0.43 0.50
N VAL A 19 -3.12 -0.26 -0.40
CA VAL A 19 -2.27 0.35 -1.44
C VAL A 19 -3.08 1.29 -2.33
N GLY A 20 -4.25 0.85 -2.79
CA GLY A 20 -5.17 1.66 -3.58
C GLY A 20 -5.56 2.94 -2.86
N SER A 21 -5.99 2.84 -1.60
CA SER A 21 -6.36 3.99 -0.77
C SER A 21 -5.20 4.97 -0.58
N LEU A 22 -4.00 4.48 -0.26
CA LEU A 22 -2.81 5.33 -0.09
C LEU A 22 -2.44 6.08 -1.38
N ARG A 23 -2.51 5.42 -2.53
CA ARG A 23 -2.24 6.04 -3.84
C ARG A 23 -3.28 7.09 -4.19
N THR A 24 -4.56 6.84 -3.94
CA THR A 24 -5.60 7.83 -4.19
C THR A 24 -5.43 9.06 -3.30
N GLN A 25 -5.13 8.86 -2.02
CA GLN A 25 -4.83 9.97 -1.09
C GLN A 25 -3.63 10.78 -1.55
N ALA A 26 -2.53 10.13 -1.93
CA ALA A 26 -1.34 10.81 -2.45
C ALA A 26 -1.64 11.63 -3.72
N ALA A 27 -2.46 11.09 -4.63
CA ALA A 27 -2.87 11.81 -5.84
C ALA A 27 -3.71 13.05 -5.48
N SER A 28 -4.66 12.94 -4.55
CA SER A 28 -5.45 14.09 -4.09
C SER A 28 -4.59 15.16 -3.43
N LEU A 29 -3.63 14.77 -2.58
CA LEU A 29 -2.70 15.72 -1.95
C LEU A 29 -1.83 16.44 -2.97
N THR A 30 -1.37 15.74 -4.01
CA THR A 30 -0.61 16.34 -5.12
C THR A 30 -1.44 17.41 -5.83
N VAL A 31 -2.71 17.12 -6.14
CA VAL A 31 -3.62 18.10 -6.76
C VAL A 31 -3.84 19.33 -5.88
N PHE A 32 -4.01 19.13 -4.56
CA PHE A 32 -4.15 20.26 -3.63
C PHE A 32 -2.86 21.06 -3.50
N ALA A 33 -1.70 20.41 -3.52
CA ALA A 33 -0.40 21.07 -3.50
C ALA A 33 -0.22 21.96 -4.74
N ASP A 34 -0.51 21.41 -5.94
CA ASP A 34 -0.43 22.13 -7.20
C ASP A 34 -1.35 23.36 -7.22
N ALA A 35 -2.58 23.21 -6.69
CA ALA A 35 -3.52 24.32 -6.59
C ALA A 35 -3.09 25.41 -5.60
N LEU A 36 -2.29 25.06 -4.57
CA LEU A 36 -1.79 25.99 -3.55
C LEU A 36 -0.45 26.63 -3.92
N ALA A 37 0.29 26.07 -4.90
CA ALA A 37 1.68 26.40 -5.19
C ALA A 37 1.97 27.91 -5.35
N ASP A 38 1.07 28.65 -5.99
CA ASP A 38 1.23 30.08 -6.25
C ASP A 38 0.84 30.98 -5.06
N SER A 39 0.08 30.45 -4.11
CA SER A 39 -0.49 31.21 -2.97
C SER A 39 0.16 30.89 -1.63
N ASP A 40 0.58 29.64 -1.44
CA ASP A 40 1.21 29.11 -0.22
C ASP A 40 2.22 28.02 -0.60
N SER A 41 3.41 28.45 -1.01
CA SER A 41 4.48 27.54 -1.43
C SER A 41 4.95 26.59 -0.31
N ALA A 42 4.90 27.03 0.95
CA ALA A 42 5.26 26.20 2.10
C ALA A 42 4.21 25.11 2.35
N GLY A 43 2.92 25.48 2.29
CA GLY A 43 1.80 24.54 2.36
C GLY A 43 1.81 23.54 1.20
N ALA A 44 2.08 23.99 -0.02
CA ALA A 44 2.20 23.13 -1.19
C ALA A 44 3.37 22.12 -1.05
N ALA A 45 4.54 22.57 -0.59
CA ALA A 45 5.68 21.68 -0.34
C ALA A 45 5.37 20.61 0.71
N ALA A 46 4.71 20.98 1.81
CA ALA A 46 4.30 20.03 2.86
C ALA A 46 3.32 18.98 2.33
N LEU A 47 2.37 19.38 1.47
CA LEU A 47 1.42 18.45 0.85
C LEU A 47 2.10 17.49 -0.15
N HIS A 48 3.10 17.96 -0.91
CA HIS A 48 3.89 17.10 -1.79
C HIS A 48 4.74 16.09 -0.99
N GLU A 49 5.35 16.51 0.11
CA GLU A 49 6.11 15.61 0.98
C GLU A 49 5.21 14.51 1.56
N GLU A 50 4.01 14.88 2.03
CA GLU A 50 3.04 13.93 2.53
C GLU A 50 2.56 12.97 1.42
N ALA A 51 2.31 13.47 0.21
CA ALA A 51 1.97 12.63 -0.94
C ALA A 51 3.09 11.64 -1.27
N LEU A 52 4.35 12.07 -1.21
CA LEU A 52 5.50 11.19 -1.41
C LEU A 52 5.57 10.10 -0.33
N ARG A 53 5.39 10.47 0.94
CA ARG A 53 5.36 9.53 2.07
C ARG A 53 4.32 8.44 1.86
N LEU A 54 3.10 8.79 1.47
CA LEU A 54 2.03 7.83 1.19
C LEU A 54 2.36 6.90 0.02
N ARG A 55 3.01 7.41 -1.05
CA ARG A 55 3.45 6.58 -2.19
C ARG A 55 4.53 5.59 -1.78
N CYS A 56 5.50 6.02 -0.96
CA CYS A 56 6.53 5.13 -0.42
C CYS A 56 5.91 4.05 0.47
N GLN A 57 4.96 4.42 1.34
CA GLN A 57 4.25 3.46 2.17
C GLN A 57 3.49 2.42 1.34
N ALA A 58 2.81 2.86 0.27
CA ALA A 58 2.12 1.95 -0.65
C ALA A 58 3.10 0.97 -1.31
N ALA A 59 4.26 1.44 -1.80
CA ALA A 59 5.27 0.59 -2.43
C ALA A 59 5.86 -0.45 -1.46
N VAL A 60 6.06 -0.08 -0.18
CA VAL A 60 6.53 -1.03 0.84
C VAL A 60 5.48 -2.12 1.09
N ILE A 61 4.19 -1.76 1.16
CA ILE A 61 3.12 -2.72 1.39
C ILE A 61 2.99 -3.69 0.20
N GLU A 62 3.10 -3.20 -1.03
CA GLU A 62 3.12 -4.07 -2.22
C GLU A 62 4.27 -5.07 -2.17
N GLY A 63 5.50 -4.61 -1.90
CA GLY A 63 6.65 -5.51 -1.83
C GLY A 63 6.53 -6.56 -0.71
N LEU A 64 5.92 -6.20 0.42
CA LEU A 64 5.64 -7.15 1.50
C LEU A 64 4.56 -8.16 1.11
N ALA A 65 3.52 -7.74 0.37
CA ALA A 65 2.48 -8.64 -0.12
C ALA A 65 3.04 -9.63 -1.14
N GLU A 66 3.86 -9.16 -2.09
CA GLU A 66 4.55 -10.02 -3.06
C GLU A 66 5.43 -11.06 -2.36
N LEU A 67 6.21 -10.65 -1.36
CA LEU A 67 7.03 -11.56 -0.57
C LEU A 67 6.18 -12.60 0.17
N HIS A 68 5.06 -12.18 0.76
CA HIS A 68 4.16 -13.09 1.47
C HIS A 68 3.57 -14.14 0.51
N ASP A 69 3.15 -13.73 -0.67
CA ASP A 69 2.62 -14.63 -1.70
C ASP A 69 3.68 -15.62 -2.18
N GLU A 70 4.92 -15.16 -2.39
CA GLU A 70 6.05 -16.02 -2.74
C GLU A 70 6.35 -17.06 -1.65
N LEU A 71 6.42 -16.63 -0.39
CA LEU A 71 6.65 -17.54 0.74
C LEU A 71 5.53 -18.58 0.87
N THR A 72 4.28 -18.17 0.65
CA THR A 72 3.12 -19.07 0.66
C THR A 72 3.23 -20.12 -0.43
N LEU A 73 3.67 -19.74 -1.63
CA LEU A 73 3.88 -20.66 -2.75
C LEU A 73 5.03 -21.63 -2.47
N GLN A 74 6.14 -21.15 -1.90
CA GLN A 74 7.26 -22.00 -1.50
C GLN A 74 6.84 -23.01 -0.43
N LEU A 75 6.15 -22.56 0.63
CA LEU A 75 5.62 -23.44 1.69
C LEU A 75 4.69 -24.51 1.12
N SER A 76 3.79 -24.14 0.22
CA SER A 76 2.87 -25.09 -0.44
C SER A 76 3.63 -26.16 -1.25
N ALA A 77 4.70 -25.76 -1.95
CA ALA A 77 5.55 -26.68 -2.70
C ALA A 77 6.36 -27.62 -1.78
N LEU A 78 6.71 -27.17 -0.58
CA LEU A 78 7.36 -28.00 0.45
C LEU A 78 6.40 -29.02 1.08
N ASP A 79 5.11 -28.70 1.18
CA ASP A 79 4.09 -29.61 1.73
C ASP A 79 3.70 -30.75 0.76
N GLU A 80 3.73 -30.51 -0.56
CA GLU A 80 3.43 -31.53 -1.59
C GLU A 80 4.19 -32.87 -1.41
N PRO A 81 5.53 -32.90 -1.26
CA PRO A 81 6.27 -34.16 -1.10
C PRO A 81 5.89 -34.93 0.18
N THR A 82 5.56 -34.24 1.27
CA THR A 82 5.06 -34.86 2.51
C THR A 82 3.68 -35.47 2.35
N THR A 83 2.81 -34.83 1.56
CA THR A 83 1.49 -35.37 1.25
C THR A 83 1.62 -36.67 0.46
N ILE A 84 2.46 -36.68 -0.59
CA ILE A 84 2.69 -37.87 -1.42
C ILE A 84 3.24 -39.05 -0.59
N LEU A 85 4.21 -38.79 0.30
CA LEU A 85 4.75 -39.82 1.19
C LEU A 85 3.70 -40.36 2.18
N ARG A 86 2.77 -39.53 2.63
CA ARG A 86 1.68 -39.92 3.54
C ARG A 86 0.60 -40.77 2.86
N TRP A 87 0.45 -40.69 1.54
CA TRP A 87 -0.45 -41.56 0.76
C TRP A 87 0.20 -42.89 0.32
N LEU A 88 1.54 -43.00 0.43
CA LEU A 88 2.31 -44.19 0.05
C LEU A 88 2.73 -45.06 1.26
N ALA A 89 2.50 -44.59 2.49
CA ALA A 89 2.70 -45.33 3.75
C ALA A 89 1.36 -45.87 4.27
#